data_AF-A0A357EEH4-F1
#
_entry.id   AF-A0A357EEH4-F1
#
_cell.length_a   1.000
_cell.length_b   1.000
_cell.length_c   1.000
_cell.angle_alpha   90.00
_cell.angle_beta   90.00
_cell.angle_gamma   90.00
#
_symmetry.space_group_name_H-M   'P 1'
#
loop_
_entity.id
_entity.type
_entity.pdbx_description
1 polymer ?
#
loop_
_entity_poly.entity_id
_entity_poly.type
_entity_poly.pdbx_seq_one_letter_code
_entity_poly.pdbx_strand_id
1 'polypeptide(L)'
;MVTLTQQEVERRLNTVPCAICKQSSFAIDERFMGTDGDWRGICKKCFYTFPVYTDMEFYLRTQPDIPFRLKEISCTACNHRGVNLDLRATVSVRDAYYFVTCQGCQRQFVERSSLEAFE
;
A
#
# COMPACT_ATOMS: atom_id res chain seq x y z
N MET A 1 -13.10 -3.42 -11.09
CA MET A 1 -11.67 -3.49 -10.73
C MET A 1 -11.09 -2.09 -10.83
N VAL A 2 -10.43 -1.59 -9.79
CA VAL A 2 -9.74 -0.30 -9.84
C VAL A 2 -8.36 -0.55 -10.43
N THR A 3 -8.18 -0.26 -11.71
CA THR A 3 -6.87 -0.34 -12.35
C THR A 3 -6.07 0.90 -11.98
N LEU A 4 -5.21 0.79 -10.97
CA LEU A 4 -4.33 1.89 -10.59
C LEU A 4 -3.26 2.11 -11.67
N THR A 5 -3.07 3.36 -12.08
CA THR A 5 -1.99 3.72 -12.98
C THR A 5 -0.67 3.83 -12.22
N GLN A 6 0.46 3.64 -12.89
CA GLN A 6 1.79 3.83 -12.30
C GLN A 6 1.92 5.19 -11.59
N GLN A 7 1.50 6.26 -12.27
CA GLN A 7 1.56 7.62 -11.74
C GLN A 7 0.77 7.79 -10.44
N GLU A 8 -0.39 7.13 -10.34
CA GLU A 8 -1.19 7.15 -9.12
C GLU A 8 -0.51 6.39 -7.98
N VAL A 9 0.07 5.22 -8.28
CA VAL A 9 0.82 4.44 -7.28
C VAL A 9 2.02 5.25 -6.77
N GLU A 10 2.81 5.86 -7.65
CA GLU A 10 3.95 6.70 -7.28
C GLU A 10 3.50 7.91 -6.43
N ARG A 11 2.44 8.60 -6.84
CA ARG A 11 1.87 9.72 -6.07
C ARG A 11 1.53 9.30 -4.65
N ARG A 12 0.91 8.13 -4.49
CA ARG A 12 0.55 7.60 -3.17
C ARG A 12 1.77 7.17 -2.37
N LEU A 13 2.73 6.46 -2.98
CA LEU A 13 3.97 6.07 -2.31
C LEU A 13 4.75 7.28 -1.76
N ASN A 14 4.72 8.42 -2.45
CA ASN A 14 5.38 9.65 -2.00
C ASN A 14 4.75 10.29 -0.75
N THR A 15 3.67 9.73 -0.21
CA THR A 15 3.06 10.17 1.07
C THR A 15 3.64 9.47 2.30
N VAL A 16 4.45 8.42 2.13
CA VAL A 16 5.06 7.67 3.23
C VAL A 16 6.58 7.83 3.25
N PRO A 17 7.25 7.71 4.41
CA PRO A 17 8.69 7.81 4.48
C PRO A 17 9.38 6.50 4.06
N CYS A 18 10.53 6.62 3.39
CA CYS A 18 11.41 5.48 3.13
C CYS A 18 11.92 4.87 4.45
N ALA A 19 11.90 3.54 4.55
CA ALA A 19 12.40 2.84 5.74
C ALA A 19 13.89 3.11 6.01
N ILE A 20 14.68 3.40 4.96
CA ILE A 20 16.13 3.59 5.04
C ILE A 20 16.48 5.07 5.25
N CYS A 21 16.28 5.92 4.24
CA CYS A 21 16.72 7.32 4.28
C CYS A 21 15.68 8.31 4.83
N LYS A 22 14.48 7.83 5.19
CA LYS A 22 13.36 8.62 5.74
C LYS A 22 12.80 9.71 4.81
N GLN A 23 13.29 9.80 3.57
CA GLN A 23 12.75 10.67 2.52
C GLN A 23 11.54 10.02 1.85
N SER A 24 10.62 10.84 1.34
CA SER A 24 9.39 10.39 0.66
C SER A 24 9.48 10.65 -0.84
N SER A 25 10.41 9.95 -1.51
CA SER A 25 10.63 10.08 -2.95
C SER A 25 10.85 8.71 -3.58
N PHE A 26 9.85 8.25 -4.32
CA PHE A 26 9.76 6.93 -4.93
C PHE A 26 9.39 6.99 -6.40
N ALA A 27 9.73 5.91 -7.11
CA ALA A 27 9.23 5.54 -8.43
C ALA A 27 8.85 4.05 -8.43
N ILE A 28 8.12 3.62 -9.45
CA ILE A 28 7.99 2.21 -9.80
C ILE A 28 9.06 1.86 -10.83
N ASP A 29 9.71 0.70 -10.66
CA ASP A 29 10.60 0.14 -11.66
C ASP A 29 9.76 -0.55 -12.74
N GLU A 30 9.63 0.11 -13.89
CA GLU A 30 8.80 -0.34 -15.03
C GLU A 30 9.18 -1.74 -15.52
N ARG A 31 10.43 -2.16 -15.33
CA ARG A 31 10.91 -3.50 -15.71
C ARG A 31 10.24 -4.62 -14.91
N PHE A 32 9.66 -4.28 -13.76
CA PHE A 32 8.97 -5.19 -12.86
C PHE A 32 7.46 -4.92 -12.78
N MET A 33 6.89 -4.17 -13.73
CA MET A 33 5.44 -4.04 -13.85
C MET A 33 4.86 -5.25 -14.59
N GLY A 34 4.71 -6.36 -13.86
CA GLY A 34 4.03 -7.55 -14.36
C GLY A 34 2.51 -7.35 -14.50
N THR A 35 1.86 -8.24 -15.25
CA THR A 35 0.40 -8.27 -15.42
C THR A 35 -0.35 -8.65 -14.16
N ASP A 36 0.32 -9.28 -13.20
CA ASP A 36 -0.26 -9.85 -11.98
C ASP A 36 -0.36 -8.87 -10.81
N GLY A 37 -0.02 -7.58 -11.03
CA GLY A 37 -0.10 -6.54 -10.00
C GLY A 37 1.00 -6.61 -8.93
N ASP A 38 2.01 -7.46 -9.12
CA ASP A 38 3.25 -7.47 -8.33
C ASP A 38 4.27 -6.51 -8.95
N TRP A 39 4.37 -5.31 -8.39
CA TRP A 39 5.28 -4.26 -8.84
C TRP A 39 6.45 -4.08 -7.86
N ARG A 40 7.48 -3.34 -8.32
CA ARG A 40 8.63 -2.99 -7.48
C ARG A 40 8.77 -1.48 -7.37
N GLY A 41 8.70 -0.98 -6.13
CA GLY A 41 9.02 0.41 -5.81
C GLY A 41 10.53 0.59 -5.62
N ILE A 42 11.04 1.78 -5.95
CA ILE A 42 12.41 2.20 -5.73
C ILE A 42 12.44 3.59 -5.10
N CYS A 43 13.26 3.77 -4.06
CA CYS A 43 13.53 5.09 -3.52
C CYS A 43 14.51 5.86 -4.41
N LYS A 44 14.13 7.04 -4.91
CA LYS A 44 14.97 7.87 -5.79
C LYS A 44 16.20 8.46 -5.09
N LYS A 45 16.27 8.39 -3.76
CA LYS A 45 17.37 8.95 -2.95
C LYS A 45 18.42 7.93 -2.53
N CYS A 46 18.00 6.74 -2.10
CA CYS A 46 18.91 5.71 -1.61
C CYS A 46 18.88 4.42 -2.43
N PHE A 47 18.10 4.38 -3.52
CA PHE A 47 17.95 3.24 -4.43
C PHE A 47 17.44 1.95 -3.77
N TYR A 48 16.96 2.04 -2.52
CA TYR A 48 16.31 0.93 -1.84
C TYR A 48 15.04 0.51 -2.60
N THR A 49 14.89 -0.80 -2.82
CA THR A 49 13.75 -1.38 -3.53
C THR A 49 12.86 -2.17 -2.59
N PHE A 50 11.57 -2.23 -2.90
CA PHE A 50 10.56 -2.91 -2.09
C PHE A 50 9.37 -3.36 -2.94
N PRO A 51 8.62 -4.41 -2.53
CA PRO A 51 7.46 -4.87 -3.28
C PRO A 51 6.25 -3.96 -3.06
N VAL A 52 5.48 -3.79 -4.13
CA VAL A 52 4.24 -3.01 -4.20
C VAL A 52 3.18 -3.89 -4.86
N TYR A 53 2.12 -4.20 -4.13
CA TYR A 53 1.02 -5.03 -4.59
C TYR A 53 -0.14 -4.12 -5.00
N THR A 54 -0.62 -4.27 -6.24
CA THR A 54 -1.73 -3.51 -6.82
C THR A 54 -2.93 -4.39 -7.19
N ASP A 55 -2.76 -5.71 -7.30
CA ASP A 55 -3.87 -6.66 -7.39
C ASP A 55 -4.39 -7.02 -5.99
N MET A 56 -5.38 -6.25 -5.54
CA MET A 56 -6.00 -6.47 -4.23
C MET A 56 -7.01 -7.62 -4.24
N GLU A 57 -7.52 -8.06 -5.39
CA GLU A 57 -8.46 -9.19 -5.43
C GLU A 57 -7.73 -10.48 -5.06
N PHE A 58 -6.57 -10.71 -5.69
CA PHE A 58 -5.73 -11.85 -5.39
C PHE A 58 -5.19 -11.79 -3.94
N TYR A 59 -4.72 -10.62 -3.52
CA TYR A 59 -4.18 -10.43 -2.16
C TYR A 59 -5.24 -10.71 -1.07
N LEU A 60 -6.45 -10.17 -1.20
CA LEU A 60 -7.51 -10.37 -0.20
C LEU A 60 -8.02 -11.82 -0.17
N ARG A 61 -7.96 -12.53 -1.30
CA ARG A 61 -8.34 -13.96 -1.37
C ARG A 61 -7.33 -14.86 -0.66
N THR A 62 -6.04 -14.51 -0.75
CA THR A 62 -4.95 -15.29 -0.15
C THR A 62 -4.70 -14.95 1.31
N GLN A 63 -5.20 -13.82 1.80
CA GLN A 63 -5.01 -13.33 3.16
C GLN A 63 -6.36 -13.13 3.89
N PRO A 64 -6.98 -14.19 4.44
CA PRO A 64 -8.34 -14.16 4.95
C PRO A 64 -8.54 -13.23 6.16
N ASP A 65 -7.49 -12.93 6.92
CA ASP A 65 -7.55 -12.03 8.09
C ASP A 65 -7.64 -10.55 7.69
N ILE A 66 -7.10 -10.18 6.53
CA ILE A 66 -7.04 -8.77 6.11
C ILE A 66 -8.43 -8.16 5.91
N PRO A 67 -9.39 -8.80 5.22
CA PRO A 67 -10.75 -8.29 5.12
C PRO A 67 -11.41 -7.93 6.46
N PHE A 68 -11.12 -8.68 7.54
CA PHE A 68 -11.63 -8.36 8.87
C PHE A 68 -10.98 -7.09 9.42
N ARG A 69 -9.64 -6.99 9.34
CA ARG A 69 -8.91 -5.79 9.77
C ARG A 69 -9.38 -4.54 9.02
N LEU A 70 -9.62 -4.62 7.72
CA LEU A 70 -10.10 -3.49 6.91
C LEU A 70 -11.47 -2.96 7.37
N LYS A 71 -12.33 -3.81 7.94
CA LYS A 71 -13.62 -3.40 8.51
C LYS A 71 -13.47 -2.62 9.82
N GLU A 72 -12.37 -2.85 10.54
CA GLU A 72 -12.10 -2.22 11.83
C GLU A 72 -11.41 -0.86 11.71
N ILE A 73 -10.68 -0.63 10.61
CA ILE A 73 -10.02 0.65 10.32
C ILE A 73 -11.07 1.77 10.28
N SER A 74 -10.84 2.79 11.11
CA SER A 74 -11.70 3.98 11.20
C SER A 74 -11.11 5.12 10.38
N CYS A 75 -11.94 5.77 9.56
CA CYS A 75 -11.49 6.93 8.79
C CYS A 75 -11.24 8.13 9.70
N THR A 76 -10.06 8.75 9.57
CA THR A 76 -9.64 9.93 10.36
C THR A 76 -10.43 11.20 10.04
N ALA A 77 -11.27 11.22 9.01
CA ALA A 77 -12.03 12.39 8.59
C ALA A 77 -13.52 12.32 8.97
N CYS A 78 -14.14 11.15 8.84
CA CYS A 78 -15.58 10.96 9.04
C CYS A 78 -15.92 9.95 10.14
N ASN A 79 -14.92 9.33 10.79
CA ASN A 79 -15.06 8.28 11.80
C ASN A 79 -15.83 7.03 11.36
N HIS A 80 -16.14 6.89 10.07
CA HIS A 80 -16.75 5.67 9.51
C HIS A 80 -15.76 4.50 9.60
N ARG A 81 -16.25 3.35 10.02
CA ARG A 81 -15.49 2.09 10.07
C ARG A 81 -15.62 1.31 8.77
N GLY A 82 -14.51 0.84 8.23
CA GLY A 82 -14.50 0.13 6.97
C GLY A 82 -13.85 0.93 5.85
N VAL A 83 -12.86 0.30 5.24
CA VAL A 83 -12.09 0.84 4.13
C VAL A 83 -11.91 -0.20 3.04
N ASN A 84 -11.73 0.27 1.81
CA ASN A 84 -11.23 -0.55 0.71
C ASN A 84 -9.70 -0.45 0.67
N LEU A 85 -9.03 -1.58 0.52
CA LEU A 85 -7.59 -1.60 0.25
C LEU A 85 -7.37 -1.39 -1.24
N ASP A 86 -6.59 -0.38 -1.59
CA ASP A 86 -6.33 -0.01 -2.99
C ASP A 86 -4.98 -0.57 -3.47
N LEU A 87 -3.95 -0.45 -2.63
CA LEU A 87 -2.63 -1.05 -2.85
C LEU A 87 -1.90 -1.26 -1.52
N ARG A 88 -0.87 -2.11 -1.53
CA ARG A 88 -0.04 -2.39 -0.36
C ARG A 88 1.43 -2.28 -0.72
N ALA A 89 2.23 -1.59 0.10
CA ALA A 89 3.68 -1.52 -0.10
C ALA A 89 4.41 -2.07 1.13
N THR A 90 5.35 -3.00 0.93
CA THR A 90 6.16 -3.55 2.04
C THR A 90 7.50 -2.82 2.11
N VAL A 91 7.47 -1.58 2.59
CA VAL A 91 8.64 -0.68 2.58
C VAL A 91 9.73 -1.15 3.55
N SER A 92 9.41 -2.01 4.51
CA SER A 92 10.36 -2.64 5.44
C SER A 92 9.96 -4.08 5.73
N VAL A 93 10.89 -4.90 6.20
CA VAL A 93 10.61 -6.27 6.67
C VAL A 93 9.64 -6.30 7.87
N ARG A 94 9.53 -5.20 8.62
CA ARG A 94 8.63 -5.08 9.79
C ARG A 94 7.36 -4.28 9.52
N ASP A 95 7.31 -3.53 8.42
CA ASP A 95 6.25 -2.56 8.17
C ASP A 95 5.75 -2.64 6.74
N ALA A 96 4.43 -2.69 6.61
CA ALA A 96 3.73 -2.44 5.37
C ALA A 96 2.85 -1.19 5.50
N TYR A 97 2.68 -0.49 4.39
CA TYR A 97 1.70 0.57 4.26
C TYR A 97 0.51 0.08 3.47
N TYR A 98 -0.67 0.23 4.06
CA TYR A 98 -1.95 -0.04 3.44
C TYR A 98 -2.50 1.29 2.95
N PHE A 99 -2.61 1.40 1.64
CA PHE A 99 -3.18 2.57 1.00
C PHE A 99 -4.64 2.28 0.79
N VAL A 100 -5.49 3.00 1.53
CA VAL A 100 -6.89 2.68 1.67
C VAL A 100 -7.79 3.83 1.28
N THR A 101 -9.01 3.51 0.87
CA THR A 101 -10.09 4.46 0.58
C THR A 101 -11.24 4.22 1.55
N CYS A 102 -11.68 5.25 2.26
CA CYS A 102 -12.81 5.16 3.18
C CYS A 102 -14.10 4.82 2.42
N GLN A 103 -14.88 3.84 2.90
CA GLN A 103 -16.16 3.50 2.29
C GLN A 103 -17.24 4.57 2.51
N GLY A 104 -17.17 5.33 3.62
CA GLY A 104 -18.15 6.36 3.95
C GLY A 104 -17.96 7.68 3.20
N CYS A 105 -16.74 8.23 3.17
CA CYS A 105 -16.47 9.54 2.56
C CYS A 105 -15.57 9.50 1.33
N GLN A 106 -15.14 8.31 0.87
CA GLN A 106 -14.29 8.11 -0.30
C GLN A 106 -12.91 8.80 -0.21
N ARG A 107 -12.51 9.25 0.99
CA ARG A 107 -11.20 9.84 1.22
C ARG A 107 -10.13 8.75 1.21
N GLN A 108 -9.07 9.00 0.46
CA GLN A 108 -7.85 8.20 0.47
C GLN A 108 -6.96 8.58 1.66
N PHE A 109 -6.40 7.58 2.32
CA PHE A 109 -5.38 7.76 3.35
C PHE A 109 -4.48 6.53 3.46
N VAL A 110 -3.51 6.58 4.36
CA VAL A 110 -2.55 5.50 4.59
C VAL A 110 -2.69 5.00 6.00
N GLU A 111 -2.75 3.68 6.14
CA GLU A 111 -2.67 2.97 7.41
C GLU A 111 -1.34 2.21 7.47
N ARG A 112 -0.64 2.29 8.60
CA ARG A 112 0.59 1.52 8.80
C ARG A 112 0.21 0.17 9.41
N SER A 113 0.49 -0.91 8.70
CA SER A 113 0.35 -2.27 9.21
C SER A 113 1.70 -2.78 9.66
N SER A 114 1.84 -3.06 10.94
CA SER A 114 2.94 -3.88 11.42
C SER A 114 2.77 -5.30 10.88
N LEU A 115 3.82 -5.83 10.27
CA LEU A 115 3.85 -7.23 9.84
C LEU A 115 4.36 -8.04 11.02
N GLU A 116 3.45 -8.48 11.90
CA GLU A 116 3.75 -9.40 13.01
C GLU A 116 4.01 -10.85 12.52
N ALA A 117 4.61 -11.05 11.35
CA ALA A 117 4.61 -12.35 10.66
C ALA A 117 5.99 -12.84 10.19
N PHE A 118 7.06 -12.51 10.91
CA PHE A 118 8.34 -13.20 10.75
C PHE A 118 8.98 -13.45 12.12
N GLU A 119 8.53 -14.50 12.80
CA GLU A 119 9.29 -15.26 13.81
C GLU A 119 9.48 -16.69 13.30
#